data_AF-A0A963JA82-F1
#
_entry.id   AF-A0A963JA82-F1
#
_cell.length_a   1.000
_cell.length_b   1.000
_cell.length_c   1.000
_cell.angle_alpha   90.00
_cell.angle_beta   90.00
_cell.angle_gamma   90.00
#
_symmetry.space_group_name_H-M   'P 1'
#
loop_
_entity.id
_entity.type
_entity.pdbx_description
1 polymer ?
#
loop_
_entity_poly.entity_id
_entity_poly.type
_entity_poly.pdbx_seq_one_letter_code
_entity_poly.pdbx_strand_id
1 'polypeptide(L)'
;MRINLPVSNNEFDYPGHELLMSTTDNKGVMTHCNAAFARVSGYSMDELMGQPHNLIRHPDMPPEAYKDLWATIGRGRNWTGMVKNRRKNGDFYWVRANVTPMMVDGKPRGYMSVRCKPTREEVRAAEALYKKIAEERERGASSFYLHAGRVRRPGWRNWLGKLNRLSLTHRLSAFVLAILVVALLPGLLGWSGGDVWMAQAALLLLLSGASLWWCQRRITAPLATTARLMTEIAGCDLAHPQHESTGDGPVEQLLERVQRIHLNLRAVVGDARNEISGFGHISSEIAQSAQDLSERTESQASSLEQTAAAMEQLSSTVRQSAETTQQVQKESERSAELARSGGEAVAQVGAVVQSIAQSSGKMGQIIATIEGIAFQTNILAL
;
A
#
# COMPACT_ATOMS: atom_id res chain seq x y z
N MET A 1 27.47 -9.60 -10.47
CA MET A 1 26.21 -9.54 -9.69
C MET A 1 26.13 -8.17 -9.04
N ARG A 2 24.95 -7.56 -8.93
CA ARG A 2 24.77 -6.25 -8.26
C ARG A 2 25.08 -6.39 -6.77
N ILE A 3 25.91 -5.50 -6.24
CA ILE A 3 26.21 -5.39 -4.81
C ILE A 3 25.40 -4.20 -4.28
N ASN A 4 24.58 -4.43 -3.27
CA ASN A 4 23.76 -3.39 -2.65
C ASN A 4 24.41 -2.94 -1.34
N LEU A 5 24.60 -1.64 -1.18
CA LEU A 5 25.15 -0.98 0.01
C LEU A 5 24.14 0.05 0.55
N PRO A 6 24.22 0.47 1.83
CA PRO A 6 25.10 -0.03 2.89
C PRO A 6 24.75 -1.45 3.35
N VAL A 7 25.65 -2.12 4.06
CA VAL A 7 25.38 -3.41 4.74
C VAL A 7 25.83 -3.28 6.19
N SER A 8 24.98 -3.69 7.12
CA SER A 8 25.26 -3.83 8.55
C SER A 8 25.24 -5.32 8.91
N ASN A 9 25.83 -5.66 10.06
CA ASN A 9 25.77 -7.02 10.59
C ASN A 9 24.66 -7.19 11.65
N ASN A 10 23.66 -6.30 11.64
CA ASN A 10 22.52 -6.37 12.54
C ASN A 10 21.38 -7.15 11.87
N GLU A 11 20.91 -8.21 12.54
CA GLU A 11 19.73 -8.95 12.10
C GLU A 11 18.46 -8.27 12.62
N PHE A 12 17.57 -7.90 11.71
CA PHE A 12 16.25 -7.42 12.02
C PHE A 12 15.29 -8.60 12.22
N ASP A 13 14.81 -8.76 13.47
CA ASP A 13 13.81 -9.75 13.81
C ASP A 13 12.39 -9.22 13.54
N TYR A 14 11.51 -10.08 13.02
CA TYR A 14 10.12 -9.75 12.73
C TYR A 14 9.16 -10.86 13.20
N PRO A 15 7.84 -10.60 13.36
CA PRO A 15 6.93 -11.59 13.92
C PRO A 15 6.82 -12.87 13.07
N GLY A 16 6.86 -14.05 13.71
CA GLY A 16 6.90 -15.33 12.99
C GLY A 16 5.62 -15.72 12.26
N HIS A 17 4.49 -15.10 12.58
CA HIS A 17 3.21 -15.34 11.92
C HIS A 17 3.04 -14.54 10.61
N GLU A 18 3.90 -13.55 10.37
CA GLU A 18 3.85 -12.71 9.18
C GLU A 18 4.40 -13.45 7.95
N LEU A 19 3.68 -13.32 6.85
CA LEU A 19 4.11 -13.81 5.54
C LEU A 19 4.52 -12.62 4.69
N LEU A 20 5.73 -12.67 4.13
CA LEU A 20 6.20 -11.61 3.23
C LEU A 20 5.95 -12.04 1.78
N MET A 21 5.03 -11.35 1.12
CA MET A 21 4.59 -11.67 -0.23
C MET A 21 5.11 -10.64 -1.23
N SER A 22 5.55 -11.11 -2.39
CA SER A 22 5.86 -10.26 -3.53
C SER A 22 5.55 -10.99 -4.83
N THR A 23 5.06 -10.29 -5.85
CA THR A 23 4.97 -10.81 -7.22
C THR A 23 5.90 -10.04 -8.14
N THR A 24 6.38 -10.72 -9.17
CA THR A 24 7.22 -10.11 -10.21
C THR A 24 6.74 -10.51 -11.60
N ASP A 25 7.13 -9.74 -12.60
CA ASP A 25 7.09 -10.15 -14.00
C ASP A 25 8.10 -11.28 -14.31
N ASN A 26 8.14 -11.71 -15.57
CA ASN A 26 9.07 -12.76 -16.02
C ASN A 26 10.56 -12.35 -16.02
N LYS A 27 10.87 -11.05 -15.90
CA LYS A 27 12.22 -10.50 -15.77
C LYS A 27 12.64 -10.29 -14.31
N GLY A 28 11.74 -10.51 -13.36
CA GLY A 28 12.00 -10.31 -11.93
C GLY A 28 11.80 -8.87 -11.47
N VAL A 29 11.07 -8.05 -12.21
CA VAL A 29 10.63 -6.70 -11.81
C VAL A 29 9.40 -6.83 -10.93
N MET A 30 9.40 -6.18 -9.77
CA MET A 30 8.33 -6.28 -8.79
C MET A 30 7.05 -5.59 -9.28
N THR A 31 5.95 -6.34 -9.25
CA THR A 31 4.62 -5.89 -9.67
C THR A 31 3.67 -5.69 -8.49
N HIS A 32 3.94 -6.35 -7.37
CA HIS A 32 3.20 -6.21 -6.12
C HIS A 32 4.06 -6.67 -4.95
N CYS A 33 3.81 -6.14 -3.76
CA CYS A 33 4.21 -6.76 -2.50
C CYS A 33 3.20 -6.43 -1.41
N ASN A 34 3.17 -7.19 -0.33
CA ASN A 34 2.27 -6.88 0.78
C ASN A 34 2.90 -5.89 1.76
N ALA A 35 2.06 -5.27 2.61
CA ALA A 35 2.50 -4.31 3.62
C ALA A 35 3.60 -4.87 4.56
N ALA A 36 3.51 -6.17 4.90
CA ALA A 36 4.53 -6.83 5.71
C ALA A 36 5.90 -6.86 5.01
N PHE A 37 5.95 -7.16 3.71
CA PHE A 37 7.19 -7.13 2.93
C PHE A 37 7.79 -5.72 2.88
N ALA A 38 6.99 -4.69 2.63
CA ALA A 38 7.44 -3.29 2.63
C ALA A 38 8.07 -2.92 3.99
N ARG A 39 7.35 -3.15 5.09
CA ARG A 39 7.83 -2.87 6.46
C ARG A 39 9.10 -3.64 6.83
N VAL A 40 9.14 -4.95 6.57
CA VAL A 40 10.30 -5.78 6.92
C VAL A 40 11.51 -5.45 6.04
N SER A 41 11.32 -5.15 4.76
CA SER A 41 12.43 -4.69 3.90
C SER A 41 12.88 -3.26 4.21
N GLY A 42 12.04 -2.46 4.87
CA GLY A 42 12.31 -1.05 5.18
C GLY A 42 12.19 -0.11 3.98
N TYR A 43 11.66 -0.60 2.86
CA TYR A 43 11.32 0.20 1.68
C TYR A 43 9.81 0.49 1.69
N SER A 44 9.43 1.68 1.22
CA SER A 44 8.02 1.95 0.92
C SER A 44 7.56 1.13 -0.29
N MET A 45 6.23 0.96 -0.42
CA MET A 45 5.65 0.27 -1.58
C MET A 45 6.10 0.92 -2.90
N ASP A 46 6.04 2.25 -2.97
CA ASP A 46 6.38 3.03 -4.16
C ASP A 46 7.85 2.87 -4.57
N GLU A 47 8.76 2.69 -3.61
CA GLU A 47 10.17 2.41 -3.87
C GLU A 47 10.42 0.98 -4.38
N LEU A 48 9.49 0.05 -4.11
CA LEU A 48 9.61 -1.34 -4.50
C LEU A 48 8.97 -1.62 -5.87
N MET A 49 7.85 -0.95 -6.18
CA MET A 49 7.12 -1.18 -7.42
C MET A 49 7.95 -0.79 -8.65
N GLY A 50 7.95 -1.66 -9.66
CA GLY A 50 8.73 -1.44 -10.89
C GLY A 50 10.25 -1.64 -10.71
N GLN A 51 10.73 -1.98 -9.51
CA GLN A 51 12.15 -2.25 -9.28
C GLN A 51 12.48 -3.75 -9.43
N PRO A 52 13.69 -4.09 -9.89
CA PRO A 52 14.16 -5.48 -9.87
C PRO A 52 14.18 -6.04 -8.44
N HIS A 53 13.71 -7.27 -8.26
CA HIS A 53 13.66 -7.92 -6.94
C HIS A 53 15.04 -8.05 -6.26
N ASN A 54 16.12 -7.96 -7.03
CA ASN A 54 17.48 -7.94 -6.50
C ASN A 54 17.85 -6.69 -5.69
N LEU A 55 16.98 -5.67 -5.61
CA LEU A 55 17.16 -4.48 -4.76
C LEU A 55 17.39 -4.84 -3.29
N ILE A 56 16.67 -5.84 -2.78
CA ILE A 56 16.76 -6.31 -1.39
C ILE A 56 17.79 -7.44 -1.20
N ARG A 57 18.62 -7.72 -2.21
CA ARG A 57 19.60 -8.79 -2.12
C ARG A 57 20.71 -8.43 -1.14
N HIS A 58 21.05 -9.39 -0.27
CA HIS A 58 22.25 -9.32 0.57
C HIS A 58 23.51 -9.79 -0.21
N PRO A 59 24.67 -9.12 -0.07
CA PRO A 59 25.92 -9.53 -0.73
C PRO A 59 26.42 -10.93 -0.35
N ASP A 60 26.24 -11.34 0.91
CA ASP A 60 26.62 -12.69 1.40
C ASP A 60 25.89 -13.85 0.70
N MET A 61 24.79 -13.57 -0.02
CA MET A 61 24.07 -14.64 -0.70
C MET A 61 24.88 -15.19 -1.90
N PRO A 62 25.20 -16.49 -1.90
CA PRO A 62 26.05 -17.09 -2.93
C PRO A 62 25.38 -17.01 -4.31
N PRO A 63 26.14 -16.69 -5.38
CA PRO A 63 25.63 -16.69 -6.75
C PRO A 63 24.94 -17.98 -7.18
N GLU A 64 25.42 -19.12 -6.68
CA GLU A 64 24.96 -20.47 -6.96
C GLU A 64 23.50 -20.68 -6.52
N ALA A 65 23.10 -20.09 -5.39
CA ALA A 65 21.73 -20.18 -4.90
C ALA A 65 20.75 -19.47 -5.85
N TYR A 66 21.12 -18.30 -6.36
CA TYR A 66 20.30 -17.60 -7.35
C TYR A 66 20.31 -18.27 -8.72
N LYS A 67 21.45 -18.85 -9.13
CA LYS A 67 21.52 -19.64 -10.37
C LYS A 67 20.55 -20.81 -10.32
N ASP A 68 20.50 -21.53 -9.20
CA ASP A 68 19.55 -22.61 -8.97
C ASP A 68 18.10 -22.12 -8.93
N LEU A 69 17.82 -21.01 -8.26
CA LEU A 69 16.51 -20.36 -8.26
C LEU A 69 16.01 -20.12 -9.69
N TRP A 70 16.77 -19.36 -10.51
CA TRP A 70 16.37 -19.00 -11.86
C TRP A 70 16.25 -20.21 -12.80
N ALA A 71 17.18 -21.17 -12.69
CA ALA A 71 17.12 -22.41 -13.46
C ALA A 71 15.90 -23.28 -13.09
N THR A 72 15.41 -23.18 -11.85
CA THR A 72 14.24 -23.92 -11.37
C THR A 72 12.95 -23.25 -11.83
N ILE A 73 12.77 -21.97 -11.49
CA ILE A 73 11.51 -21.25 -11.76
C ILE A 73 11.28 -20.98 -13.25
N GLY A 74 12.35 -20.77 -14.02
CA GLY A 74 12.27 -20.63 -15.47
C GLY A 74 11.77 -21.90 -16.19
N ARG A 75 11.84 -23.06 -15.54
CA ARG A 75 11.28 -24.34 -16.04
C ARG A 75 9.85 -24.60 -15.56
N GLY A 76 9.19 -23.60 -14.98
CA GLY A 76 7.84 -23.76 -14.41
C GLY A 76 7.81 -24.62 -13.14
N ARG A 77 8.96 -24.79 -12.46
CA ARG A 77 9.06 -25.54 -11.21
C ARG A 77 9.17 -24.61 -10.02
N ASN A 78 8.65 -25.05 -8.89
CA ASN A 78 8.72 -24.27 -7.67
C ASN A 78 10.13 -24.38 -7.05
N TRP A 79 10.57 -23.32 -6.39
CA TRP A 79 11.84 -23.27 -5.69
C TRP A 79 11.61 -22.93 -4.21
N THR A 80 12.34 -23.58 -3.32
CA THR A 80 12.29 -23.27 -1.88
C THR A 80 13.69 -23.23 -1.33
N GLY A 81 14.08 -22.13 -0.70
CA GLY A 81 15.40 -22.00 -0.12
C GLY A 81 15.49 -20.91 0.92
N MET A 82 16.53 -21.00 1.73
CA MET A 82 16.92 -19.94 2.66
C MET A 82 17.43 -18.74 1.87
N VAL A 83 17.09 -17.53 2.29
CA VAL A 83 17.57 -16.30 1.67
C VAL A 83 17.84 -15.27 2.75
N LYS A 84 19.06 -14.72 2.74
CA LYS A 84 19.43 -13.52 3.48
C LYS A 84 19.11 -12.30 2.63
N ASN A 85 18.22 -11.44 3.12
CA ASN A 85 17.85 -10.20 2.45
C ASN A 85 18.42 -9.01 3.21
N ARG A 86 18.69 -7.94 2.47
CA ARG A 86 19.17 -6.65 2.97
C ARG A 86 18.00 -5.66 3.04
N ARG A 87 17.86 -4.98 4.17
CA ARG A 87 16.93 -3.87 4.38
C ARG A 87 17.47 -2.57 3.79
N LYS A 88 16.60 -1.57 3.61
CA LYS A 88 16.99 -0.23 3.10
C LYS A 88 18.13 0.41 3.89
N ASN A 89 18.10 0.30 5.22
CA ASN A 89 19.12 0.85 6.13
C ASN A 89 20.43 0.07 6.17
N GLY A 90 20.49 -1.10 5.51
CA GLY A 90 21.67 -1.98 5.46
C GLY A 90 21.61 -3.19 6.40
N ASP A 91 20.69 -3.23 7.37
CA ASP A 91 20.46 -4.42 8.20
C ASP A 91 20.00 -5.61 7.34
N PHE A 92 19.96 -6.80 7.93
CA PHE A 92 19.53 -8.00 7.21
C PHE A 92 18.42 -8.76 7.92
N TYR A 93 17.73 -9.61 7.18
CA TYR A 93 16.76 -10.55 7.74
C TYR A 93 16.78 -11.85 6.94
N TRP A 94 16.52 -12.95 7.63
CA TRP A 94 16.45 -14.27 7.02
C TRP A 94 15.02 -14.65 6.69
N VAL A 95 14.84 -15.28 5.54
CA VAL A 95 13.55 -15.83 5.11
C VAL A 95 13.73 -17.26 4.59
N ARG A 96 12.71 -18.09 4.80
CA ARG A 96 12.49 -19.29 3.99
C ARG A 96 11.58 -18.91 2.83
N ALA A 97 12.16 -18.71 1.65
CA ALA A 97 11.45 -18.24 0.48
C ALA A 97 10.86 -19.41 -0.32
N ASN A 98 9.57 -19.32 -0.66
CA ASN A 98 8.88 -20.23 -1.55
C ASN A 98 8.47 -19.49 -2.81
N VAL A 99 9.15 -19.78 -3.93
CA VAL A 99 8.91 -19.12 -5.21
C VAL A 99 8.13 -20.06 -6.13
N THR A 100 6.97 -19.59 -6.57
CA THR A 100 6.04 -20.30 -7.45
C THR A 100 5.90 -19.52 -8.76
N PRO A 101 6.20 -20.13 -9.92
CA PRO A 101 5.98 -19.49 -11.21
C PRO A 101 4.48 -19.39 -11.53
N MET A 102 4.04 -18.22 -11.96
CA MET A 102 2.70 -17.97 -12.45
C MET A 102 2.67 -18.30 -13.94
N MET A 103 1.97 -19.37 -14.28
CA MET A 103 2.00 -19.98 -15.62
C MET A 103 0.85 -19.46 -16.49
N VAL A 104 1.14 -19.06 -17.72
CA VAL A 104 0.15 -18.75 -18.77
C VAL A 104 0.61 -19.44 -20.04
N ASP A 105 -0.28 -20.20 -20.69
CA ASP A 105 0.03 -21.00 -21.89
C ASP A 105 1.23 -21.95 -21.71
N GLY A 106 1.36 -22.53 -20.51
CA GLY A 106 2.46 -23.43 -20.17
C GLY A 106 3.83 -22.75 -19.99
N LYS A 107 3.91 -21.41 -20.02
CA LYS A 107 5.15 -20.65 -19.81
C LYS A 107 5.04 -19.75 -18.56
N PRO A 108 6.13 -19.54 -17.80
CA PRO A 108 6.15 -18.56 -16.72
C PRO A 108 5.96 -17.13 -17.24
N ARG A 109 4.94 -16.41 -16.78
CA ARG A 109 4.73 -14.98 -17.06
C ARG A 109 5.15 -14.06 -15.91
N GLY A 110 5.28 -14.64 -14.73
CA GLY A 110 5.75 -13.95 -13.54
C GLY A 110 6.04 -14.94 -12.43
N TYR A 111 6.46 -14.43 -11.29
CA TYR A 111 6.79 -15.26 -10.14
C TYR A 111 6.15 -14.67 -8.89
N MET A 112 5.52 -15.54 -8.09
CA MET A 112 5.05 -15.19 -6.76
C MET A 112 6.00 -15.79 -5.75
N SER A 113 6.44 -14.99 -4.78
CA SER A 113 7.25 -15.47 -3.67
C SER A 113 6.54 -15.21 -2.35
N VAL A 114 6.30 -16.26 -1.59
CA VAL A 114 5.82 -16.20 -0.21
C VAL A 114 6.92 -16.65 0.73
N ARG A 115 7.20 -15.83 1.74
CA ARG A 115 8.33 -16.01 2.65
C ARG A 115 7.81 -16.18 4.07
N CYS A 116 8.32 -17.21 4.74
CA CYS A 116 8.09 -17.45 6.16
C CYS A 116 9.34 -17.08 6.96
N LYS A 117 9.17 -16.73 8.23
CA LYS A 117 10.29 -16.64 9.17
C LYS A 117 10.88 -18.03 9.39
N PRO A 118 12.19 -18.21 9.18
CA PRO A 118 12.86 -19.48 9.42
C PRO A 118 13.12 -19.68 10.91
N THR A 119 13.35 -20.92 11.31
CA THR A 119 13.86 -21.25 12.64
C THR A 119 15.34 -20.89 12.76
N ARG A 120 15.81 -20.69 13.99
CA ARG A 120 17.24 -20.41 14.25
C ARG A 120 18.16 -21.58 13.87
N GLU A 121 17.64 -22.79 13.83
CA GLU A 121 18.38 -23.96 13.34
C GLU A 121 18.57 -23.91 11.83
N GLU A 122 17.52 -23.59 11.07
CA GLU A 122 17.61 -23.43 9.61
C GLU A 122 18.56 -22.30 9.20
N VAL A 123 18.57 -21.19 9.95
CA VAL A 123 19.51 -20.09 9.72
C VAL A 123 20.96 -20.56 9.89
N ARG A 124 21.28 -21.22 11.02
CA ARG A 124 22.63 -21.76 11.27
C ARG A 124 23.06 -22.77 10.20
N ALA A 125 22.14 -23.64 9.77
CA ALA A 125 22.40 -24.61 8.71
C ALA A 125 22.67 -23.93 7.35
N ALA A 126 21.92 -22.87 7.03
CA ALA A 126 22.10 -22.10 5.80
C ALA A 126 23.42 -21.32 5.80
N GLU A 127 23.79 -20.71 6.93
CA GLU A 127 25.08 -20.01 7.08
C GLU A 127 26.26 -20.97 6.87
N ALA A 128 26.23 -22.14 7.52
CA ALA A 128 27.25 -23.16 7.33
C ALA A 128 27.31 -23.64 5.87
N LEU A 129 26.16 -23.83 5.22
CA LEU A 129 26.07 -24.21 3.81
C LEU A 129 26.69 -23.13 2.91
N TYR A 130 26.35 -21.86 3.09
CA TYR A 130 26.82 -20.78 2.24
C TYR A 130 28.30 -20.49 2.41
N LYS A 131 28.81 -20.61 3.64
CA LYS A 131 30.25 -20.60 3.89
C LYS A 131 30.95 -21.71 3.11
N LYS A 132 30.42 -22.92 3.14
CA LYS A 132 30.97 -24.05 2.38
C LYS A 132 30.91 -23.83 0.86
N ILE A 133 29.83 -23.26 0.34
CA ILE A 133 29.72 -22.89 -1.09
C ILE A 133 30.81 -21.87 -1.47
N ALA A 134 31.02 -20.85 -0.63
CA ALA A 134 32.04 -19.85 -0.87
C ALA A 134 33.45 -20.45 -0.89
N GLU A 135 33.77 -21.30 0.09
CA GLU A 135 35.07 -22.01 0.17
C GLU A 135 35.30 -22.95 -1.03
N GLU A 136 34.27 -23.69 -1.47
CA GLU A 136 34.36 -24.59 -2.63
C GLU A 136 34.58 -23.82 -3.93
N ARG A 137 33.92 -22.68 -4.10
CA ARG A 137 34.11 -21.76 -5.24
C ARG A 137 35.53 -21.20 -5.29
N GLU A 138 36.10 -20.80 -4.16
CA GLU A 138 37.50 -20.32 -4.10
C GLU A 138 38.51 -21.41 -4.46
N ARG A 139 38.21 -22.66 -4.07
CA ARG A 139 39.05 -23.83 -4.39
C ARG A 139 38.84 -24.39 -5.80
N GLY A 140 37.87 -23.88 -6.56
CA GLY A 140 37.50 -24.43 -7.87
C GLY A 140 36.96 -25.87 -7.82
N ALA A 141 36.50 -26.32 -6.66
CA ALA A 141 35.94 -27.66 -6.46
C ALA A 141 34.41 -27.58 -6.29
N SER A 142 33.69 -28.63 -6.66
CA SER A 142 32.25 -28.73 -6.38
C SER A 142 31.93 -30.13 -5.88
N SER A 143 31.75 -30.25 -4.56
CA SER A 143 31.39 -31.54 -3.92
C SER A 143 29.88 -31.76 -3.90
N PHE A 144 29.10 -30.70 -4.09
CA PHE A 144 27.65 -30.72 -4.20
C PHE A 144 27.13 -29.62 -5.14
N TYR A 145 25.89 -29.76 -5.58
CA TYR A 145 25.16 -28.76 -6.35
C TYR A 145 23.79 -28.51 -5.70
N LEU A 146 23.23 -27.33 -5.95
CA LEU A 146 21.87 -27.00 -5.54
C LEU A 146 20.88 -27.41 -6.64
N HIS A 147 19.75 -28.00 -6.23
CA HIS A 147 18.64 -28.31 -7.10
C HIS A 147 17.32 -28.00 -6.41
N ALA A 148 16.60 -26.99 -6.92
CA ALA A 148 15.35 -26.50 -6.34
C ALA A 148 15.49 -26.14 -4.84
N GLY A 149 16.65 -25.57 -4.49
CA GLY A 149 17.05 -25.13 -3.16
C GLY A 149 17.52 -26.23 -2.21
N ARG A 150 17.53 -27.50 -2.64
CA ARG A 150 18.08 -28.62 -1.86
C ARG A 150 19.51 -28.93 -2.29
N VAL A 151 20.36 -29.28 -1.32
CA VAL A 151 21.72 -29.76 -1.56
C VAL A 151 21.68 -31.18 -2.12
N ARG A 152 22.32 -31.40 -3.28
CA ARG A 152 22.45 -32.70 -3.92
C ARG A 152 23.92 -33.01 -4.20
N ARG A 153 24.30 -34.29 -4.09
CA ARG A 153 25.65 -34.77 -4.38
C ARG A 153 25.70 -35.45 -5.75
N PRO A 154 26.77 -35.27 -6.55
CA PRO A 154 26.91 -35.95 -7.83
C PRO A 154 27.21 -37.46 -7.67
N GLY A 155 26.84 -38.25 -8.69
CA GLY A 155 27.29 -39.65 -8.86
C GLY A 155 26.64 -40.70 -7.94
N TRP A 156 27.41 -41.76 -7.66
CA TRP A 156 27.02 -42.94 -6.85
C TRP A 156 26.71 -42.59 -5.39
N ARG A 157 27.24 -41.46 -4.89
CA ARG A 157 26.94 -40.93 -3.55
C ARG A 157 25.47 -40.53 -3.37
N ASN A 158 24.68 -40.46 -4.44
CA ASN A 158 23.23 -40.21 -4.41
C ASN A 158 22.40 -41.49 -4.61
N TRP A 159 22.97 -42.70 -4.49
CA TRP A 159 22.22 -43.95 -4.75
C TRP A 159 21.04 -44.17 -3.78
N LEU A 160 21.20 -43.83 -2.50
CA LEU A 160 20.15 -43.92 -1.47
C LEU A 160 18.99 -42.97 -1.80
N GLY A 161 19.34 -41.77 -2.29
CA GLY A 161 18.36 -40.78 -2.76
C GLY A 161 17.67 -41.16 -4.07
N LYS A 162 18.29 -42.02 -4.90
CA LYS A 162 17.64 -42.60 -6.09
C LYS A 162 16.68 -43.74 -5.71
N LEU A 163 17.04 -44.57 -4.73
CA LEU A 163 16.15 -45.60 -4.18
C LEU A 163 14.89 -44.98 -3.56
N ASN A 164 15.07 -43.89 -2.81
CA ASN A 164 13.98 -43.08 -2.25
C ASN A 164 13.18 -42.29 -3.30
N ARG A 165 13.48 -42.41 -4.60
CA ARG A 165 12.70 -41.83 -5.71
C ARG A 165 12.08 -42.86 -6.65
N LEU A 166 12.31 -44.15 -6.40
CA LEU A 166 11.57 -45.22 -7.08
C LEU A 166 10.07 -44.97 -6.93
N SER A 167 9.32 -45.20 -8.02
CA SER A 167 7.86 -45.07 -7.98
C SER A 167 7.28 -46.02 -6.94
N LEU A 168 6.07 -45.70 -6.49
CA LEU A 168 5.34 -46.54 -5.55
C LEU A 168 5.24 -48.00 -6.05
N THR A 169 4.99 -48.18 -7.34
CA THR A 169 4.88 -49.51 -7.98
C THR A 169 6.17 -50.32 -7.86
N HIS A 170 7.34 -49.73 -8.12
CA HIS A 170 8.62 -50.45 -8.00
C HIS A 170 8.93 -50.87 -6.54
N ARG A 171 8.45 -50.10 -5.56
CA ARG A 171 8.64 -50.45 -4.15
C ARG A 171 7.72 -51.58 -3.72
N LEU A 172 6.45 -51.50 -4.11
CA LEU A 172 5.48 -52.56 -3.86
C LEU A 172 5.93 -53.86 -4.55
N SER A 173 6.42 -53.78 -5.79
CA SER A 173 6.93 -54.97 -6.49
C SER A 173 8.16 -55.55 -5.79
N ALA A 174 9.03 -54.74 -5.18
CA ALA A 174 10.17 -55.26 -4.42
C ALA A 174 9.73 -56.02 -3.15
N PHE A 175 8.71 -55.53 -2.43
CA PHE A 175 8.12 -56.26 -1.30
C PHE A 175 7.45 -57.57 -1.75
N VAL A 176 6.67 -57.53 -2.84
CA VAL A 176 6.04 -58.72 -3.41
C VAL A 176 7.09 -59.75 -3.85
N LEU A 177 8.16 -59.30 -4.51
CA LEU A 177 9.26 -60.16 -4.93
C LEU A 177 10.00 -60.77 -3.73
N ALA A 178 10.27 -60.00 -2.69
CA ALA A 178 10.91 -60.51 -1.47
C ALA A 178 10.05 -61.58 -0.77
N ILE A 179 8.74 -61.36 -0.68
CA ILE A 179 7.78 -62.34 -0.15
C ILE A 179 7.79 -63.60 -1.02
N LEU A 180 7.77 -63.46 -2.35
CA LEU A 180 7.76 -64.57 -3.29
C LEU A 180 9.06 -65.39 -3.26
N VAL A 181 10.21 -64.74 -3.10
CA VAL A 181 11.50 -65.42 -2.90
C VAL A 181 11.47 -66.23 -1.61
N VAL A 182 11.05 -65.66 -0.48
CA VAL A 182 10.95 -66.40 0.78
C VAL A 182 9.93 -67.55 0.69
N ALA A 183 8.87 -67.38 -0.08
CA ALA A 183 7.86 -68.42 -0.29
C ALA A 183 8.38 -69.62 -1.11
N LEU A 184 9.25 -69.39 -2.10
CA LEU A 184 9.67 -70.43 -3.06
C LEU A 184 11.08 -71.00 -2.81
N LEU A 185 11.97 -70.24 -2.17
CA LEU A 185 13.39 -70.59 -2.00
C LEU A 185 13.61 -71.93 -1.26
N PRO A 186 12.90 -72.25 -0.16
CA PRO A 186 13.11 -73.53 0.55
C PRO A 186 12.77 -74.74 -0.32
N GLY A 187 11.69 -74.66 -1.10
CA GLY A 187 11.29 -75.73 -2.03
C GLY A 187 12.29 -75.93 -3.17
N LEU A 188 12.86 -74.84 -3.70
CA LEU A 188 13.89 -74.89 -4.74
C LEU A 188 15.22 -75.47 -4.26
N LEU A 189 15.59 -75.23 -2.99
CA LEU A 189 16.80 -75.76 -2.38
C LEU A 189 16.63 -77.16 -1.79
N GLY A 190 15.43 -77.75 -1.90
CA GLY A 190 15.10 -79.07 -1.35
C GLY A 190 15.09 -79.10 0.18
N TRP A 191 14.95 -77.94 0.84
CA TRP A 191 14.87 -77.86 2.30
C TRP A 191 13.50 -78.31 2.78
N SER A 192 13.46 -79.44 3.48
CA SER A 192 12.24 -80.03 4.02
C SER A 192 12.40 -80.35 5.51
N GLY A 193 11.44 -79.95 6.33
CA GLY A 193 11.39 -80.24 7.77
C GLY A 193 10.51 -79.23 8.52
N GLY A 194 9.84 -79.65 9.61
CA GLY A 194 8.92 -78.79 10.36
C GLY A 194 9.53 -77.45 10.79
N ASP A 195 10.80 -77.46 11.18
CA ASP A 195 11.55 -76.25 11.57
C ASP A 195 11.70 -75.24 10.41
N VAL A 196 11.86 -75.73 9.18
CA VAL A 196 11.96 -74.89 7.98
C VAL A 196 10.62 -74.21 7.68
N TRP A 197 9.51 -74.93 7.83
CA TRP A 197 8.16 -74.39 7.61
C TRP A 197 7.80 -73.35 8.66
N MET A 198 8.15 -73.58 9.94
CA MET A 198 7.96 -72.60 11.01
C MET A 198 8.78 -71.34 10.78
N ALA A 199 10.07 -71.48 10.41
CA ALA A 199 10.93 -70.35 10.10
C ALA A 199 10.42 -69.56 8.88
N GLN A 200 9.96 -70.25 7.84
CA GLN A 200 9.38 -69.65 6.65
C GLN A 200 8.10 -68.86 6.98
N ALA A 201 7.18 -69.45 7.75
CA ALA A 201 5.95 -68.78 8.16
C ALA A 201 6.22 -67.53 9.00
N ALA A 202 7.17 -67.61 9.95
CA ALA A 202 7.59 -66.48 10.76
C ALA A 202 8.19 -65.35 9.90
N LEU A 203 9.05 -65.68 8.94
CA LEU A 203 9.67 -64.70 8.05
C LEU A 203 8.64 -64.03 7.11
N LEU A 204 7.67 -64.78 6.60
CA LEU A 204 6.58 -64.24 5.78
C LEU A 204 5.67 -63.30 6.58
N LEU A 205 5.35 -63.64 7.83
CA LEU A 205 4.59 -62.77 8.74
C LEU A 205 5.35 -61.48 9.04
N LEU A 206 6.65 -61.57 9.34
CA LEU A 206 7.49 -60.39 9.59
C LEU A 206 7.61 -59.50 8.36
N LEU A 207 7.84 -60.06 7.17
CA LEU A 207 7.93 -59.29 5.92
C LEU A 207 6.59 -58.63 5.55
N SER A 208 5.48 -59.34 5.72
CA SER A 208 4.14 -58.81 5.47
C SER A 208 3.80 -57.69 6.46
N GLY A 209 4.10 -57.87 7.74
CA GLY A 209 3.94 -56.85 8.78
C GLY A 209 4.81 -55.61 8.51
N ALA A 210 6.07 -55.81 8.14
CA ALA A 210 6.99 -54.72 7.78
C ALA A 210 6.51 -53.96 6.53
N SER A 211 6.01 -54.65 5.51
CA SER A 211 5.42 -54.05 4.31
C SER A 211 4.17 -53.21 4.63
N LEU A 212 3.27 -53.74 5.46
CA LEU A 212 2.07 -53.03 5.92
C LEU A 212 2.43 -51.79 6.75
N TRP A 213 3.34 -51.93 7.71
CA TRP A 213 3.83 -50.81 8.53
C TRP A 213 4.49 -49.73 7.68
N TRP A 214 5.28 -50.13 6.69
CA TRP A 214 5.89 -49.23 5.73
C TRP A 214 4.85 -48.50 4.88
N CYS A 215 3.86 -49.21 4.34
CA CYS A 215 2.75 -48.66 3.57
C CYS A 215 1.95 -47.65 4.39
N GLN A 216 1.61 -48.01 5.63
CA GLN A 216 0.88 -47.14 6.55
C GLN A 216 1.66 -45.85 6.83
N ARG A 217 2.96 -45.93 7.10
CA ARG A 217 3.79 -44.75 7.42
C ARG A 217 4.17 -43.90 6.21
N ARG A 218 4.36 -44.49 5.03
CA ARG A 218 4.86 -43.78 3.83
C ARG A 218 3.78 -43.38 2.85
N ILE A 219 2.59 -43.98 2.92
CA ILE A 219 1.50 -43.76 1.96
C ILE A 219 0.26 -43.29 2.71
N THR A 220 -0.32 -44.15 3.56
CA THR A 220 -1.62 -43.89 4.18
C THR A 220 -1.61 -42.67 5.09
N ALA A 221 -0.65 -42.58 6.02
CA ALA A 221 -0.58 -41.46 6.97
C ALA A 221 -0.35 -40.11 6.25
N PRO A 222 0.62 -39.96 5.33
CA PRO A 222 0.76 -38.72 4.55
C PRO A 222 -0.45 -38.41 3.67
N LEU A 223 -1.13 -39.40 3.07
CA LEU A 223 -2.38 -39.18 2.33
C LEU A 223 -3.47 -38.64 3.24
N ALA A 224 -3.63 -39.20 4.44
CA ALA A 224 -4.62 -38.74 5.41
C ALA A 224 -4.32 -37.30 5.85
N THR A 225 -3.05 -36.95 6.09
CA THR A 225 -2.65 -35.57 6.37
C THR A 225 -2.95 -34.64 5.20
N THR A 226 -2.68 -35.08 3.96
CA THR A 226 -2.98 -34.31 2.75
C THR A 226 -4.48 -34.06 2.61
N ALA A 227 -5.30 -35.09 2.86
CA ALA A 227 -6.76 -34.98 2.81
C ALA A 227 -7.29 -34.00 3.86
N ARG A 228 -6.80 -34.06 5.10
CA ARG A 228 -7.16 -33.09 6.16
C ARG A 228 -6.81 -31.65 5.76
N LEU A 229 -5.58 -31.44 5.29
CA LEU A 229 -5.13 -30.12 4.86
C LEU A 229 -5.97 -29.58 3.68
N MET A 230 -6.39 -30.45 2.76
CA MET A 230 -7.29 -30.05 1.67
C MET A 230 -8.68 -29.66 2.19
N THR A 231 -9.22 -30.37 3.20
CA THR A 231 -10.48 -29.98 3.87
C THR A 231 -10.36 -28.63 4.57
N GLU A 232 -9.23 -28.38 5.26
CA GLU A 232 -8.94 -27.08 5.89
C GLU A 232 -8.87 -25.95 4.85
N ILE A 233 -8.14 -26.16 3.74
CA ILE A 233 -8.09 -25.21 2.62
C ILE A 233 -9.49 -24.96 2.06
N ALA A 234 -10.29 -26.01 1.84
CA ALA A 234 -11.65 -25.89 1.33
C ALA A 234 -12.57 -25.11 2.28
N GLY A 235 -12.39 -25.28 3.60
CA GLY A 235 -13.07 -24.52 4.63
C GLY A 235 -12.53 -23.09 4.83
N CYS A 236 -11.53 -22.65 4.05
CA CYS A 236 -10.82 -21.40 4.23
C CYS A 236 -10.16 -21.24 5.62
N ASP A 237 -9.89 -22.35 6.30
CA ASP A 237 -9.10 -22.39 7.53
C ASP A 237 -7.61 -22.39 7.17
N LEU A 238 -7.03 -21.19 7.17
CA LEU A 238 -5.64 -20.94 6.81
C LEU A 238 -4.77 -20.60 8.04
N ALA A 239 -5.30 -20.77 9.25
CA ALA A 239 -4.61 -20.35 10.48
C ALA A 239 -3.54 -21.34 10.94
N HIS A 240 -3.67 -22.61 10.54
CA HIS A 240 -2.89 -23.69 11.10
C HIS A 240 -1.41 -23.68 10.67
N PRO A 241 -0.46 -24.02 11.58
CA PRO A 241 0.96 -24.07 11.27
C PRO A 241 1.32 -25.19 10.28
N GLN A 242 2.37 -24.97 9.49
CA GLN A 242 2.86 -25.95 8.53
C GLN A 242 3.42 -27.20 9.22
N HIS A 243 3.11 -28.38 8.68
CA HIS A 243 3.84 -29.61 8.98
C HIS A 243 5.09 -29.70 8.09
N GLU A 244 6.26 -29.91 8.66
CA GLU A 244 7.47 -30.16 7.86
C GLU A 244 7.43 -31.59 7.30
N SER A 245 7.43 -31.72 5.96
CA SER A 245 7.58 -33.01 5.30
C SER A 245 9.05 -33.25 4.93
N THR A 246 9.66 -34.26 5.53
CA THR A 246 11.08 -34.62 5.33
C THR A 246 11.29 -35.73 4.29
N GLY A 247 10.26 -36.10 3.52
CA GLY A 247 10.33 -37.17 2.52
C GLY A 247 10.59 -36.68 1.09
N ASP A 248 11.27 -37.51 0.30
CA ASP A 248 11.55 -37.29 -1.13
C ASP A 248 10.61 -38.10 -2.06
N GLY A 249 9.66 -38.87 -1.50
CA GLY A 249 8.78 -39.77 -2.25
C GLY A 249 7.63 -39.06 -2.99
N PRO A 250 6.90 -39.76 -3.89
CA PRO A 250 5.83 -39.17 -4.68
C PRO A 250 4.67 -38.60 -3.84
N VAL A 251 4.33 -39.27 -2.75
CA VAL A 251 3.27 -38.83 -1.84
C VAL A 251 3.71 -37.60 -1.05
N GLU A 252 4.97 -37.59 -0.58
CA GLU A 252 5.52 -36.43 0.11
C GLU A 252 5.65 -35.22 -0.81
N GLN A 253 5.96 -35.41 -2.09
CA GLN A 253 5.92 -34.35 -3.11
C GLN A 253 4.50 -33.80 -3.33
N LEU A 254 3.46 -34.64 -3.24
CA LEU A 254 2.07 -34.19 -3.31
C LEU A 254 1.72 -33.33 -2.09
N LEU A 255 2.05 -33.81 -0.88
CA LEU A 255 1.84 -33.07 0.36
C LEU A 255 2.56 -31.71 0.31
N GLU A 256 3.81 -31.67 -0.14
CA GLU A 256 4.58 -30.44 -0.32
C GLU A 256 3.89 -29.46 -1.30
N ARG A 257 3.29 -29.95 -2.38
CA ARG A 257 2.52 -29.11 -3.31
C ARG A 257 1.26 -28.53 -2.66
N VAL A 258 0.52 -29.34 -1.91
CA VAL A 258 -0.68 -28.88 -1.17
C VAL A 258 -0.31 -27.85 -0.11
N GLN A 259 0.78 -28.07 0.63
CA GLN A 259 1.29 -27.10 1.60
C GLN A 259 1.69 -25.77 0.97
N ARG A 260 2.26 -25.78 -0.23
CA ARG A 260 2.55 -24.56 -0.99
C ARG A 260 1.28 -23.84 -1.43
N ILE A 261 0.24 -24.57 -1.86
CA ILE A 261 -1.08 -23.99 -2.17
C ILE A 261 -1.64 -23.31 -0.92
N HIS A 262 -1.64 -24.00 0.23
CA HIS A 262 -2.08 -23.45 1.50
C HIS A 262 -1.33 -22.17 1.88
N LEU A 263 0.01 -22.18 1.78
CA LEU A 263 0.85 -21.02 2.07
C LEU A 263 0.55 -19.83 1.16
N ASN A 264 0.41 -20.09 -0.15
CA ASN A 264 0.11 -19.05 -1.13
C ASN A 264 -1.28 -18.45 -0.89
N LEU A 265 -2.28 -19.29 -0.61
CA LEU A 265 -3.63 -18.82 -0.27
C LEU A 265 -3.63 -17.99 1.01
N ARG A 266 -2.93 -18.43 2.06
CA ARG A 266 -2.81 -17.68 3.32
C ARG A 266 -2.20 -16.31 3.09
N ALA A 267 -1.17 -16.22 2.25
CA ALA A 267 -0.55 -14.93 1.92
C ALA A 267 -1.50 -14.01 1.14
N VAL A 268 -2.15 -14.53 0.09
CA VAL A 268 -3.07 -13.73 -0.74
C VAL A 268 -4.31 -13.31 0.04
N VAL A 269 -4.95 -14.21 0.78
CA VAL A 269 -6.13 -13.90 1.61
C VAL A 269 -5.76 -12.96 2.75
N GLY A 270 -4.60 -13.15 3.37
CA GLY A 270 -4.10 -12.25 4.41
C GLY A 270 -3.84 -10.84 3.89
N ASP A 271 -3.28 -10.73 2.69
CA ASP A 271 -3.05 -9.44 2.02
C ASP A 271 -4.36 -8.75 1.66
N ALA A 272 -5.29 -9.47 1.01
CA ALA A 272 -6.61 -8.94 0.67
C ALA A 272 -7.40 -8.49 1.91
N ARG A 273 -7.34 -9.25 3.01
CA ARG A 273 -7.98 -8.85 4.29
C ARG A 273 -7.39 -7.55 4.84
N ASN A 274 -6.07 -7.38 4.77
CA ASN A 274 -5.42 -6.15 5.22
C ASN A 274 -5.81 -4.96 4.34
N GLU A 275 -5.84 -5.13 3.01
CA GLU A 275 -6.28 -4.08 2.08
C GLU A 275 -7.75 -3.69 2.31
N ILE A 276 -8.65 -4.68 2.48
CA ILE A 276 -10.07 -4.46 2.78
C ILE A 276 -10.25 -3.71 4.12
N SER A 277 -9.46 -4.05 5.15
CA SER A 277 -9.49 -3.31 6.41
C SER A 277 -9.04 -1.85 6.23
N GLY A 278 -8.06 -1.61 5.36
CA GLY A 278 -7.63 -0.27 4.98
C GLY A 278 -8.74 0.55 4.32
N PHE A 279 -9.53 -0.07 3.43
CA PHE A 279 -10.70 0.57 2.82
C PHE A 279 -11.76 1.01 3.84
N GLY A 280 -11.94 0.25 4.93
CA GLY A 280 -12.85 0.62 6.02
C GLY A 280 -12.45 1.95 6.69
N HIS A 281 -11.15 2.13 6.96
CA HIS A 281 -10.63 3.38 7.53
C HIS A 281 -10.83 4.56 6.58
N ILE A 282 -10.48 4.40 5.30
CA ILE A 282 -10.66 5.46 4.27
C ILE A 282 -12.13 5.84 4.14
N SER A 283 -13.04 4.86 4.17
CA SER A 283 -14.47 5.12 4.07
C SER A 283 -14.99 5.94 5.26
N SER A 284 -14.48 5.65 6.47
CA SER A 284 -14.79 6.43 7.67
C SER A 284 -14.25 7.86 7.59
N GLU A 285 -13.04 8.06 7.08
CA GLU A 285 -12.47 9.39 6.88
C GLU A 285 -13.24 10.21 5.84
N ILE A 286 -13.69 9.57 4.74
CA ILE A 286 -14.54 10.22 3.73
C ILE A 286 -15.89 10.62 4.35
N ALA A 287 -16.51 9.74 5.13
CA ALA A 287 -17.78 10.04 5.78
C ALA A 287 -17.65 11.23 6.74
N GLN A 288 -16.57 11.29 7.54
CA GLN A 288 -16.29 12.44 8.39
C GLN A 288 -16.05 13.72 7.57
N SER A 289 -15.24 13.63 6.51
CA SER A 289 -14.95 14.77 5.63
C SER A 289 -16.21 15.30 4.94
N ALA A 290 -17.16 14.43 4.59
CA ALA A 290 -18.44 14.82 4.02
C ALA A 290 -19.32 15.57 5.05
N GLN A 291 -19.31 15.13 6.30
CA GLN A 291 -20.00 15.82 7.40
C GLN A 291 -19.42 17.23 7.63
N ASP A 292 -18.09 17.33 7.74
CA ASP A 292 -17.40 18.61 7.90
C ASP A 292 -17.68 19.56 6.72
N LEU A 293 -17.74 19.04 5.50
CA LEU A 293 -18.10 19.81 4.31
C LEU A 293 -19.56 20.29 4.37
N SER A 294 -20.48 19.46 4.85
CA SER A 294 -21.89 19.84 5.02
C SER A 294 -22.02 21.02 6.01
N GLU A 295 -21.38 20.92 7.17
CA GLU A 295 -21.39 21.98 8.19
C GLU A 295 -20.80 23.29 7.68
N ARG A 296 -19.70 23.21 6.93
CA ARG A 296 -19.10 24.39 6.28
C ARG A 296 -20.03 24.98 5.21
N THR A 297 -20.74 24.14 4.47
CA THR A 297 -21.69 24.58 3.45
C THR A 297 -22.89 25.29 4.08
N GLU A 298 -23.41 24.79 5.20
CA GLU A 298 -24.47 25.46 5.97
C GLU A 298 -24.03 26.82 6.52
N SER A 299 -22.82 26.88 7.10
CA SER A 299 -22.25 28.15 7.59
C SER A 299 -22.04 29.18 6.45
N GLN A 300 -21.61 28.71 5.28
CA GLN A 300 -21.44 29.54 4.10
C GLN A 300 -22.79 30.04 3.56
N ALA A 301 -23.82 29.19 3.56
CA ALA A 301 -25.17 29.60 3.19
C ALA A 301 -25.71 30.69 4.12
N SER A 302 -25.54 30.54 5.43
CA SER A 302 -25.93 31.57 6.42
C SER A 302 -25.19 32.89 6.22
N SER A 303 -23.89 32.84 5.91
CA SER A 303 -23.10 34.05 5.60
C SER A 303 -23.59 34.75 4.32
N LEU A 304 -24.02 33.97 3.32
CA LEU A 304 -24.62 34.52 2.09
C LEU A 304 -25.99 35.16 2.36
N GLU A 305 -26.82 34.58 3.24
CA GLU A 305 -28.08 35.20 3.67
C GLU A 305 -27.84 36.53 4.38
N GLN A 306 -26.87 36.61 5.28
CA GLN A 306 -26.49 37.87 5.94
C GLN A 306 -25.99 38.91 4.93
N THR A 307 -25.20 38.48 3.95
CA THR A 307 -24.73 39.37 2.88
C THR A 307 -25.88 39.89 2.02
N ALA A 308 -26.85 39.03 1.68
CA ALA A 308 -28.04 39.43 0.94
C ALA A 308 -28.88 40.45 1.72
N ALA A 309 -29.13 40.21 3.02
CA ALA A 309 -29.83 41.15 3.87
C ALA A 309 -29.12 42.51 3.99
N ALA A 310 -27.78 42.48 4.12
CA ALA A 310 -26.97 43.70 4.12
C ALA A 310 -27.08 44.46 2.78
N MET A 311 -27.11 43.75 1.65
CA MET A 311 -27.29 44.34 0.32
C MET A 311 -28.69 44.96 0.15
N GLU A 312 -29.75 44.33 0.68
CA GLU A 312 -31.09 44.92 0.70
C GLU A 312 -31.12 46.23 1.51
N GLN A 313 -30.52 46.24 2.70
CA GLN A 313 -30.46 47.44 3.54
C GLN A 313 -29.65 48.56 2.87
N LEU A 314 -28.52 48.23 2.25
CA LEU A 314 -27.72 49.18 1.46
C LEU A 314 -28.53 49.74 0.29
N SER A 315 -29.24 48.90 -0.46
CA SER A 315 -30.11 49.34 -1.55
C SER A 315 -31.19 50.29 -1.06
N SER A 316 -31.80 50.02 0.10
CA SER A 316 -32.78 50.90 0.73
C SER A 316 -32.16 52.26 1.10
N THR A 317 -30.98 52.27 1.71
CA THR A 317 -30.27 53.51 2.09
C THR A 317 -29.85 54.32 0.86
N VAL A 318 -29.41 53.66 -0.21
CA VAL A 318 -29.08 54.32 -1.48
C VAL A 318 -30.32 54.97 -2.08
N ARG A 319 -31.47 54.28 -2.08
CA ARG A 319 -32.74 54.82 -2.56
C ARG A 319 -33.20 56.03 -1.74
N GLN A 320 -33.15 55.92 -0.41
CA GLN A 320 -33.48 57.02 0.49
C GLN A 320 -32.55 58.22 0.30
N SER A 321 -31.26 57.97 0.09
CA SER A 321 -30.28 59.02 -0.19
C SER A 321 -30.60 59.74 -1.50
N ALA A 322 -30.96 59.00 -2.56
CA ALA A 322 -31.36 59.58 -3.84
C ALA A 322 -32.64 60.44 -3.73
N GLU A 323 -33.66 59.96 -3.00
CA GLU A 323 -34.89 60.73 -2.73
C GLU A 323 -34.60 62.00 -1.92
N THR A 324 -33.74 61.89 -0.89
CA THR A 324 -33.33 63.05 -0.08
C THR A 324 -32.56 64.07 -0.92
N THR A 325 -31.65 63.63 -1.79
CA THR A 325 -30.94 64.52 -2.72
C THR A 325 -31.89 65.23 -3.67
N GLN A 326 -32.92 64.55 -4.21
CA GLN A 326 -33.95 65.20 -5.02
C GLN A 326 -34.73 66.26 -4.22
N GLN A 327 -35.05 65.97 -2.96
CA GLN A 327 -35.77 66.93 -2.11
C GLN A 327 -34.91 68.16 -1.77
N VAL A 328 -33.64 67.95 -1.42
CA VAL A 328 -32.67 69.03 -1.18
C VAL A 328 -32.47 69.88 -2.44
N GLN A 329 -32.40 69.26 -3.62
CA GLN A 329 -32.31 69.98 -4.89
C GLN A 329 -33.52 70.90 -5.09
N LYS A 330 -34.75 70.39 -4.85
CA LYS A 330 -35.98 71.18 -4.99
C LYS A 330 -36.03 72.36 -4.00
N GLU A 331 -35.61 72.17 -2.75
CA GLU A 331 -35.56 73.28 -1.79
C GLU A 331 -34.44 74.28 -2.07
N SER A 332 -33.33 73.82 -2.65
CA SER A 332 -32.24 74.71 -3.10
C SER A 332 -32.72 75.60 -4.25
N GLU A 333 -33.48 75.05 -5.20
CA GLU A 333 -34.11 75.82 -6.29
C GLU A 333 -35.10 76.86 -5.74
N ARG A 334 -35.94 76.49 -4.78
CA ARG A 334 -36.87 77.42 -4.12
C ARG A 334 -36.13 78.53 -3.37
N SER A 335 -35.06 78.19 -2.67
CA SER A 335 -34.24 79.15 -1.93
C SER A 335 -33.52 80.12 -2.88
N ALA A 336 -33.01 79.62 -4.01
CA ALA A 336 -32.42 80.45 -5.06
C ALA A 336 -33.43 81.43 -5.66
N GLU A 337 -34.66 80.98 -5.91
CA GLU A 337 -35.76 81.84 -6.39
C GLU A 337 -36.17 82.91 -5.36
N LEU A 338 -36.23 82.53 -4.08
CA LEU A 338 -36.53 83.46 -3.00
C LEU A 338 -35.41 84.51 -2.84
N ALA A 339 -34.15 84.09 -2.91
CA ALA A 339 -33.00 85.00 -2.89
C ALA A 339 -33.01 85.96 -4.09
N ARG A 340 -33.39 85.47 -5.28
CA ARG A 340 -33.56 86.29 -6.49
C ARG A 340 -34.64 87.36 -6.27
N SER A 341 -35.81 86.96 -5.78
CA SER A 341 -36.92 87.88 -5.46
C SER A 341 -36.55 88.89 -4.37
N GLY A 342 -35.83 88.46 -3.34
CA GLY A 342 -35.29 89.33 -2.30
C GLY A 342 -34.28 90.33 -2.85
N GLY A 343 -33.41 89.90 -3.76
CA GLY A 343 -32.48 90.75 -4.49
C GLY A 343 -33.18 91.84 -5.31
N GLU A 344 -34.26 91.48 -6.01
CA GLU A 344 -35.12 92.44 -6.73
C GLU A 344 -35.76 93.46 -5.76
N ALA A 345 -36.26 93.02 -4.60
CA ALA A 345 -36.84 93.91 -3.60
C ALA A 345 -35.79 94.87 -3.00
N VAL A 346 -34.58 94.40 -2.69
CA VAL A 346 -33.48 95.25 -2.21
C VAL A 346 -33.06 96.26 -3.27
N ALA A 347 -33.00 95.87 -4.55
CA ALA A 347 -32.73 96.79 -5.65
C ALA A 347 -33.80 97.89 -5.75
N GLN A 348 -35.08 97.53 -5.57
CA GLN A 348 -36.19 98.49 -5.54
C GLN A 348 -36.08 99.47 -4.36
N VAL A 349 -35.76 98.98 -3.16
CA VAL A 349 -35.51 99.83 -1.99
C VAL A 349 -34.33 100.77 -2.25
N GLY A 350 -33.24 100.27 -2.86
CA GLY A 350 -32.10 101.08 -3.26
C GLY A 350 -32.49 102.24 -4.18
N ALA A 351 -33.36 101.99 -5.17
CA ALA A 351 -33.89 103.03 -6.05
C ALA A 351 -34.72 104.08 -5.30
N VAL A 352 -35.52 103.67 -4.31
CA VAL A 352 -36.30 104.60 -3.45
C VAL A 352 -35.37 105.46 -2.60
N VAL A 353 -34.35 104.88 -1.98
CA VAL A 353 -33.34 105.62 -1.18
C VAL A 353 -32.60 106.62 -2.06
N GLN A 354 -32.22 106.23 -3.28
CA GLN A 354 -31.60 107.14 -4.26
C GLN A 354 -32.51 108.33 -4.60
N SER A 355 -33.80 108.07 -4.83
CA SER A 355 -34.80 109.10 -5.11
C SER A 355 -35.01 110.05 -3.92
N ILE A 356 -35.05 109.53 -2.70
CA ILE A 356 -35.12 110.33 -1.46
C ILE A 356 -33.88 111.21 -1.32
N ALA A 357 -32.68 110.66 -1.54
CA ALA A 357 -31.43 111.42 -1.48
C ALA A 357 -31.42 112.56 -2.51
N GLN A 358 -31.89 112.31 -3.73
CA GLN A 358 -32.01 113.33 -4.77
C GLN A 358 -33.04 114.42 -4.39
N SER A 359 -34.18 114.03 -3.82
CA SER A 359 -35.22 114.96 -3.34
C SER A 359 -34.73 115.82 -2.18
N SER A 360 -34.00 115.23 -1.22
CA SER A 360 -33.36 115.94 -0.12
C SER A 360 -32.30 116.93 -0.62
N GLY A 361 -31.50 116.54 -1.63
CA GLY A 361 -30.57 117.45 -2.31
C GLY A 361 -31.25 118.66 -2.96
N LYS A 362 -32.40 118.46 -3.62
CA LYS A 362 -33.24 119.55 -4.14
C LYS A 362 -33.78 120.44 -3.03
N MET A 363 -34.25 119.88 -1.92
CA MET A 363 -34.67 120.65 -0.74
C MET A 363 -33.52 121.48 -0.17
N GLY A 364 -32.30 120.92 -0.10
CA GLY A 364 -31.11 121.66 0.29
C GLY A 364 -30.82 122.85 -0.63
N GLN A 365 -30.96 122.68 -1.95
CA GLN A 365 -30.87 123.79 -2.91
C GLN A 365 -31.96 124.86 -2.68
N ILE A 366 -33.20 124.44 -2.39
CA ILE A 366 -34.29 125.38 -2.08
C ILE A 366 -33.98 126.15 -0.78
N ILE A 367 -33.54 125.47 0.28
CA ILE A 367 -33.16 126.12 1.55
C ILE A 367 -32.02 127.11 1.32
N ALA A 368 -30.98 126.73 0.57
CA ALA A 368 -29.89 127.64 0.23
C ALA A 368 -30.36 128.86 -0.59
N THR A 369 -31.35 128.67 -1.46
CA THR A 369 -31.98 129.77 -2.21
C THR A 369 -32.80 130.67 -1.28
N ILE A 370 -33.54 130.11 -0.32
CA ILE A 370 -34.31 130.85 0.68
C ILE A 370 -33.38 131.64 1.62
N GLU A 371 -32.28 131.03 2.10
CA GLU A 371 -31.26 131.74 2.87
C GLU A 371 -30.63 132.87 2.05
N GLY A 372 -30.34 132.63 0.76
CA GLY A 372 -29.87 133.66 -0.16
C GLY A 372 -30.84 134.82 -0.31
N ILE A 373 -32.14 134.54 -0.49
CA ILE A 373 -33.21 135.56 -0.54
C ILE A 373 -33.35 136.27 0.80
N ALA A 374 -33.31 135.56 1.94
CA ALA A 374 -33.41 136.13 3.26
C ALA A 374 -32.23 137.07 3.57
N PHE A 375 -31.01 136.69 3.15
CA PHE A 375 -29.83 137.55 3.25
C PHE A 375 -29.95 138.80 2.36
N GLN A 376 -30.40 138.66 1.12
CA GLN A 376 -30.69 139.80 0.24
C GLN A 376 -31.80 140.71 0.80
N THR A 377 -32.84 140.13 1.38
CA THR A 377 -33.95 140.88 2.01
C THR A 377 -33.47 141.62 3.25
N ASN A 378 -32.57 141.02 4.05
CA ASN A 378 -31.95 141.66 5.21
C ASN A 378 -31.01 142.80 4.81
N ILE A 379 -30.30 142.70 3.68
CA ILE A 379 -29.47 143.80 3.13
C ILE A 379 -30.34 144.94 2.57
N LEU A 380 -31.52 144.64 2.01
CA LEU A 380 -32.47 145.66 1.49
C LEU A 380 -33.23 146.41 2.59
N ALA A 381 -33.29 145.85 3.81
CA ALA A 381 -33.98 146.43 4.96
C ALA A 381 -33.06 147.29 5.87
N LEU A 382 -31.76 147.31 5.58
CA LEU A 382 -30.72 148.18 6.15
C LEU A 382 -30.46 149.36 5.20
#